data_AF-A0A366L975-F1
#
_entry.id   AF-A0A366L975-F1
#
_cell.length_a   1.000
_cell.length_b   1.000
_cell.length_c   1.000
_cell.angle_alpha   90.00
_cell.angle_beta   90.00
_cell.angle_gamma   90.00
#
_symmetry.space_group_name_H-M   'P 1'
#
loop_
_entity.id
_entity.type
_entity.pdbx_description
1 polymer ?
#
loop_
_entity_poly.entity_id
_entity_poly.type
_entity_poly.pdbx_seq_one_letter_code
_entity_poly.pdbx_strand_id
1 'polypeptide(L)'
;MKRNYYLLLLIPCFLFAACDKKRERVFEDSPTERLNAAVANAQTILKSKPNGWIMQYFPGDNAQYGGANLFVNFTSNADVNVQADYVSSNVTSTYKVYPGAGPILTFDTYNSIFGFFAAPGAISQQVNNDVGLGGDIEFLVMKATADSVILKGRKRGNRIVLVPMPAGSATVITNYKTSYARFYSPNSYRFETAKGQTELEFGWFNSLLSMTTTYSVRATETGVSFYAESEIDGIKFKDLTYKPATTAYPNGYYDNAAGTVKLVPVF
;
A
#
# COMPACT_ATOMS: atom_id res chain seq x y z
N MET A 1 -70.87 -10.11 -5.00
CA MET A 1 -69.43 -10.16 -4.64
C MET A 1 -69.23 -9.35 -3.36
N LYS A 2 -68.98 -10.00 -2.22
CA LYS A 2 -68.77 -9.31 -0.93
C LYS A 2 -67.35 -8.74 -0.90
N ARG A 3 -67.22 -7.41 -0.97
CA ARG A 3 -65.92 -6.72 -0.97
C ARG A 3 -65.36 -6.76 0.45
N ASN A 4 -64.29 -7.51 0.69
CA ASN A 4 -63.65 -7.66 2.00
C ASN A 4 -62.89 -6.38 2.39
N TYR A 5 -63.59 -5.43 3.01
CA TYR A 5 -62.99 -4.17 3.51
C TYR A 5 -62.18 -4.32 4.81
N TYR A 6 -62.16 -5.51 5.41
CA TYR A 6 -61.49 -5.75 6.70
C TYR A 6 -59.97 -5.56 6.64
N LEU A 7 -59.34 -5.72 5.47
CA LEU A 7 -57.91 -5.46 5.26
C LEU A 7 -57.57 -3.96 5.29
N LEU A 8 -58.49 -3.07 4.91
CA LEU A 8 -58.28 -1.60 4.94
C LEU A 8 -58.33 -1.03 6.36
N LEU A 9 -58.99 -1.72 7.29
CA LEU A 9 -59.09 -1.33 8.71
C LEU A 9 -57.83 -1.67 9.53
N LEU A 10 -56.94 -2.51 9.03
CA LEU A 10 -55.68 -2.90 9.69
C LEU A 10 -54.49 -1.98 9.36
N ILE A 11 -54.59 -1.17 8.30
CA ILE A 11 -53.53 -0.25 7.84
C ILE A 11 -53.22 0.88 8.84
N PRO A 12 -54.20 1.50 9.54
CA PRO A 12 -53.92 2.61 10.47
C PRO A 12 -53.06 2.21 11.68
N CYS A 13 -53.16 0.94 12.13
CA CYS A 13 -52.41 0.45 13.29
C CYS A 13 -50.89 0.38 13.05
N PHE A 14 -50.44 0.25 11.80
CA PHE A 14 -49.01 0.25 11.47
C PHE A 14 -48.41 1.65 11.27
N LEU A 15 -49.24 2.69 11.14
CA LEU A 15 -48.78 4.07 10.94
C LEU A 15 -48.31 4.74 12.24
N PHE A 16 -48.75 4.26 13.41
CA PHE A 16 -48.35 4.79 14.72
C PHE A 16 -47.14 4.08 15.35
N ALA A 17 -46.68 2.97 14.76
CA ALA A 17 -45.40 2.34 15.13
C ALA A 17 -44.20 3.00 14.43
N ALA A 18 -44.42 4.09 13.68
CA ALA A 18 -43.38 4.82 12.99
C ALA A 18 -42.59 5.72 13.96
N CYS A 19 -41.45 5.17 14.38
CA CYS A 19 -40.24 5.89 14.78
C CYS A 19 -40.34 6.69 16.10
N ASP A 20 -39.96 6.04 17.19
CA ASP A 20 -39.45 6.75 18.36
C ASP A 20 -38.24 7.59 17.93
N LYS A 21 -38.43 8.91 17.84
CA LYS A 21 -37.38 9.88 17.48
C LYS A 21 -36.34 10.05 18.60
N LYS A 22 -36.53 9.42 19.75
CA LYS A 22 -35.59 9.42 20.87
C LYS A 22 -34.57 8.29 20.73
N ARG A 23 -33.83 8.25 19.63
CA ARG A 23 -32.56 7.54 19.66
C ARG A 23 -31.52 8.49 20.22
N GLU A 24 -30.93 8.10 21.36
CA GLU A 24 -29.72 8.76 21.87
C GLU A 24 -28.72 8.87 20.73
N ARG A 25 -28.17 10.07 20.55
CA ARG A 25 -27.16 10.28 19.53
C ARG A 25 -25.92 9.49 19.93
N VAL A 26 -25.49 8.55 19.08
CA VAL A 26 -24.24 7.80 19.28
C VAL A 26 -23.03 8.74 19.26
N PHE A 27 -23.15 9.87 18.56
CA PHE A 27 -22.14 10.93 18.47
C PHE A 27 -22.78 12.29 18.73
N GLU A 28 -22.09 13.13 19.49
CA GLU A 28 -22.51 14.51 19.74
C GLU A 28 -22.48 15.36 18.46
N ASP A 29 -21.40 15.20 17.68
CA ASP A 29 -21.18 15.91 16.42
C ASP A 29 -21.96 15.30 15.24
N SER A 30 -22.34 16.15 14.28
CA SER A 30 -22.93 15.71 13.03
C SER A 30 -21.93 14.89 12.18
N PRO A 31 -22.42 14.02 11.28
CA PRO A 31 -21.56 13.30 10.34
C PRO A 31 -20.64 14.22 9.52
N THR A 32 -21.12 15.40 9.13
CA THR A 32 -20.35 16.40 8.37
C THR A 32 -19.21 16.99 9.20
N GLU A 33 -19.47 17.38 10.45
CA GLU A 33 -18.45 17.92 11.35
C GLU A 33 -17.34 16.89 11.60
N ARG A 34 -17.72 15.63 11.86
CA ARG A 34 -16.76 14.54 12.06
C ARG A 34 -15.91 14.27 10.81
N LEU A 35 -16.51 14.32 9.62
CA LEU A 35 -15.80 14.12 8.36
C LEU A 35 -14.81 15.27 8.11
N ASN A 36 -15.23 16.52 8.31
CA ASN A 36 -14.37 17.69 8.15
C ASN A 36 -13.21 17.68 9.16
N ALA A 37 -13.47 17.29 10.41
CA ALA A 37 -12.43 17.11 11.42
C ALA A 37 -11.42 16.03 11.02
N ALA A 38 -11.89 14.90 10.47
CA ALA A 38 -11.02 13.83 9.99
C ALA A 38 -10.17 14.26 8.78
N VAL A 39 -10.73 15.06 7.86
CA VAL A 39 -10.00 15.66 6.74
C VAL A 39 -8.92 16.61 7.25
N ALA A 40 -9.25 17.52 8.16
CA ALA A 40 -8.30 18.46 8.76
C ALA A 40 -7.18 17.74 9.52
N ASN A 41 -7.51 16.68 10.28
CA ASN A 41 -6.52 15.86 10.96
C ASN A 41 -5.57 15.18 9.97
N ALA A 42 -6.09 14.56 8.90
CA ALA A 42 -5.27 13.93 7.88
C ALA A 42 -4.31 14.93 7.21
N GLN A 43 -4.79 16.12 6.82
CA GLN A 43 -3.94 17.18 6.27
C GLN A 43 -2.85 17.62 7.24
N THR A 44 -3.19 17.76 8.52
CA THR A 44 -2.25 18.16 9.58
C THR A 44 -1.17 17.10 9.78
N ILE A 45 -1.56 15.84 9.92
CA ILE A 45 -0.63 14.72 10.14
C ILE A 45 0.32 14.57 8.95
N LEU A 46 -0.19 14.58 7.71
CA LEU A 46 0.66 14.42 6.51
C LEU A 46 1.78 15.46 6.45
N LYS A 47 1.50 16.72 6.84
CA LYS A 47 2.48 17.81 6.89
C LYS A 47 3.33 17.85 8.17
N SER A 48 2.94 17.13 9.21
CA SER A 48 3.64 17.16 10.50
C SER A 48 5.05 16.53 10.47
N LYS A 49 5.39 15.84 9.38
CA LYS A 49 6.68 15.17 9.21
C LYS A 49 7.58 15.98 8.28
N PRO A 50 8.59 16.70 8.81
CA PRO A 50 9.43 17.60 8.00
C PRO A 50 10.28 16.85 6.95
N ASN A 51 10.60 15.58 7.21
CA ASN A 51 11.34 14.73 6.27
C ASN A 51 10.42 13.95 5.32
N GLY A 52 9.10 14.11 5.44
CA GLY A 52 8.11 13.36 4.70
C GLY A 52 7.89 11.93 5.23
N TRP A 53 7.48 11.05 4.32
CA TRP A 53 7.05 9.70 4.60
C TRP A 53 7.64 8.71 3.60
N ILE A 54 7.87 7.49 4.06
CA ILE A 54 8.10 6.31 3.22
C ILE A 54 6.72 5.67 2.97
N MET A 55 6.21 5.81 1.75
CA MET A 55 4.98 5.21 1.28
C MET A 55 5.26 3.82 0.72
N GLN A 56 4.80 2.80 1.44
CA GLN A 56 4.94 1.39 1.09
C GLN A 56 3.91 1.03 0.02
N TYR A 57 4.28 1.17 -1.25
CA TYR A 57 3.35 1.17 -2.38
C TYR A 57 3.26 -0.20 -3.06
N PHE A 58 2.03 -0.61 -3.39
CA PHE A 58 1.73 -1.88 -4.04
C PHE A 58 0.66 -1.68 -5.13
N PRO A 59 1.03 -1.79 -6.42
CA PRO A 59 0.09 -1.71 -7.54
C PRO A 59 -0.60 -3.05 -7.86
N GLY A 60 -1.62 -2.98 -8.72
CA GLY A 60 -2.33 -4.14 -9.25
C GLY A 60 -3.44 -4.64 -8.34
N ASP A 61 -4.28 -5.55 -8.83
CA ASP A 61 -5.28 -6.19 -7.98
C ASP A 61 -4.57 -7.10 -6.98
N ASN A 62 -4.91 -6.98 -5.69
CA ASN A 62 -4.28 -7.73 -4.58
C ASN A 62 -2.74 -7.66 -4.57
N ALA A 63 -2.18 -6.49 -4.92
CA ALA A 63 -0.74 -6.24 -4.95
C ALA A 63 0.08 -7.14 -5.90
N GLN A 64 -0.52 -7.78 -6.90
CA GLN A 64 0.09 -8.87 -7.69
C GLN A 64 1.41 -8.56 -8.41
N TYR A 65 1.77 -7.29 -8.61
CA TYR A 65 2.97 -6.89 -9.35
C TYR A 65 4.20 -6.62 -8.46
N GLY A 66 4.16 -6.98 -7.18
CA GLY A 66 5.20 -6.60 -6.22
C GLY A 66 5.01 -5.17 -5.72
N GLY A 67 6.01 -4.59 -5.07
CA GLY A 67 5.92 -3.26 -4.48
C GLY A 67 7.16 -2.43 -4.63
N ALA A 68 7.00 -1.13 -4.36
CA ALA A 68 8.06 -0.13 -4.37
C ALA A 68 7.90 0.80 -3.16
N ASN A 69 8.96 1.53 -2.82
CA ASN A 69 8.89 2.58 -1.82
C ASN A 69 8.90 3.93 -2.52
N LEU A 70 7.87 4.72 -2.26
CA LEU A 70 7.81 6.11 -2.70
C LEU A 70 8.12 7.00 -1.49
N PHE A 71 9.00 7.97 -1.67
CA PHE A 71 9.38 8.91 -0.63
C PHE A 71 8.62 10.20 -0.87
N VAL A 72 7.57 10.42 -0.09
CA VAL A 72 6.61 11.51 -0.29
C VAL A 72 6.81 12.58 0.78
N ASN A 73 7.16 13.80 0.37
CA ASN A 73 7.36 14.92 1.26
C ASN A 73 6.36 16.04 0.92
N PHE A 74 5.43 16.31 1.83
CA PHE A 74 4.41 17.34 1.67
C PHE A 74 5.03 18.71 2.00
N THR A 75 5.45 19.44 0.97
CA THR A 75 6.26 20.66 1.11
C THR A 75 5.43 21.92 1.34
N SER A 76 4.14 21.90 1.00
CA SER A 76 3.21 23.01 1.25
C SER A 76 1.79 22.48 1.50
N ASN A 77 0.79 23.36 1.49
CA ASN A 77 -0.63 22.96 1.57
C ASN A 77 -1.12 22.27 0.30
N ALA A 78 -0.40 22.40 -0.81
CA ALA A 78 -0.79 21.89 -2.13
C ALA A 78 0.30 21.05 -2.77
N ASP A 79 1.58 21.29 -2.45
CA ASP A 79 2.69 20.67 -3.15
C ASP A 79 3.24 19.47 -2.38
N VAL A 80 3.65 18.46 -3.15
CA VAL A 80 4.32 17.27 -2.67
C VAL A 80 5.50 16.94 -3.58
N ASN A 81 6.63 16.68 -2.95
CA ASN A 81 7.84 16.20 -3.60
C ASN A 81 7.89 14.67 -3.48
N VAL A 82 8.09 13.98 -4.60
CA VAL A 82 8.09 12.52 -4.66
C VAL A 82 9.38 12.02 -5.26
N GLN A 83 9.99 11.04 -4.59
CA GLN A 83 11.08 10.21 -5.10
C GLN A 83 10.68 8.74 -4.97
N ALA A 84 11.44 7.83 -5.57
CA ALA A 84 11.22 6.39 -5.39
C ALA A 84 12.54 5.61 -5.34
N ASP A 85 12.46 4.36 -4.90
CA ASP A 85 13.61 3.44 -4.80
C ASP A 85 14.02 2.84 -6.15
N TYR A 86 13.14 2.82 -7.15
CA TYR A 86 13.40 2.25 -8.48
C TYR A 86 13.88 3.27 -9.53
N VAL A 87 13.87 4.58 -9.23
CA VAL A 87 14.26 5.62 -10.18
C VAL A 87 14.98 6.80 -9.50
N SER A 88 15.86 7.48 -10.22
CA SER A 88 16.61 8.64 -9.71
C SER A 88 15.79 9.94 -9.65
N SER A 89 14.69 10.01 -10.41
CA SER A 89 13.87 11.20 -10.54
C SER A 89 13.34 11.71 -9.20
N ASN A 90 13.27 13.03 -9.12
CA ASN A 90 12.59 13.76 -8.07
C ASN A 90 11.53 14.64 -8.75
N VAL A 91 10.26 14.42 -8.42
CA VAL A 91 9.12 15.03 -9.11
C VAL A 91 8.23 15.74 -8.12
N THR A 92 8.07 17.05 -8.30
CA THR A 92 7.07 17.82 -7.57
C THR A 92 5.74 17.77 -8.32
N SER A 93 4.67 17.52 -7.58
CA SER A 93 3.29 17.57 -8.06
C SER A 93 2.41 18.12 -6.94
N THR A 94 1.09 18.12 -7.15
CA THR A 94 0.11 18.58 -6.17
C THR A 94 -0.62 17.42 -5.51
N TYR A 95 -1.15 17.69 -4.34
CA TYR A 95 -2.02 16.79 -3.61
C TYR A 95 -3.17 17.57 -2.97
N LYS A 96 -4.23 16.84 -2.61
CA LYS A 96 -5.28 17.35 -1.74
C LYS A 96 -5.83 16.25 -0.85
N VAL A 97 -6.42 16.67 0.27
CA VAL A 97 -7.27 15.80 1.08
C VAL A 97 -8.67 16.39 1.11
N TYR A 98 -9.66 15.61 0.69
CA TYR A 98 -11.04 16.08 0.55
C TYR A 98 -12.06 15.09 1.17
N PRO A 99 -13.27 15.56 1.54
CA PRO A 99 -14.29 14.69 2.11
C PRO A 99 -14.92 13.75 1.07
N GLY A 100 -15.14 12.49 1.44
CA GLY A 100 -15.90 11.49 0.67
C GLY A 100 -16.51 10.43 1.59
N ALA A 101 -16.29 9.14 1.31
CA ALA A 101 -16.65 8.05 2.25
C ALA A 101 -15.81 8.06 3.57
N GLY A 102 -14.85 8.97 3.63
CA GLY A 102 -13.92 9.33 4.70
C GLY A 102 -12.99 10.40 4.11
N PRO A 103 -11.89 10.75 4.78
CA PRO A 103 -10.88 11.61 4.16
C PRO A 103 -10.24 10.89 2.97
N ILE A 104 -10.18 11.54 1.81
CA ILE A 104 -9.54 11.00 0.61
C ILE A 104 -8.28 11.81 0.31
N LEU A 105 -7.13 11.17 0.36
CA LEU A 105 -5.86 11.71 -0.15
C LEU A 105 -5.77 11.41 -1.65
N THR A 106 -5.46 12.42 -2.46
CA THR A 106 -5.21 12.25 -3.89
C THR A 106 -3.99 13.05 -4.34
N PHE A 107 -3.25 12.50 -5.29
CA PHE A 107 -2.20 13.20 -6.04
C PHE A 107 -2.80 13.64 -7.38
N ASP A 108 -3.18 14.91 -7.48
CA ASP A 108 -4.15 15.38 -8.48
C ASP A 108 -3.54 16.13 -9.68
N THR A 109 -2.22 16.27 -9.72
CA THR A 109 -1.50 16.60 -10.96
C THR A 109 -0.54 15.48 -11.33
N TYR A 110 -0.17 15.44 -12.61
CA TYR A 110 0.68 14.38 -13.12
C TYR A 110 2.02 14.31 -12.38
N ASN A 111 2.37 13.12 -11.95
CA ASN A 111 3.65 12.79 -11.35
C ASN A 111 4.14 11.49 -12.00
N SER A 112 5.29 11.51 -12.68
CA SER A 112 5.77 10.34 -13.44
C SER A 112 6.10 9.13 -12.57
N ILE A 113 6.39 9.32 -11.28
CA ILE A 113 6.63 8.23 -10.33
C ILE A 113 5.32 7.47 -10.07
N PHE A 114 4.22 8.18 -9.80
CA PHE A 114 2.91 7.54 -9.72
C PHE A 114 2.43 7.03 -11.08
N GLY A 115 2.69 7.80 -12.14
CA GLY A 115 2.31 7.48 -13.51
C GLY A 115 2.90 6.16 -14.01
N PHE A 116 4.12 5.82 -13.57
CA PHE A 116 4.73 4.52 -13.86
C PHE A 116 3.83 3.33 -13.49
N PHE A 117 3.07 3.45 -12.40
CA PHE A 117 2.14 2.40 -11.97
C PHE A 117 0.70 2.63 -12.44
N ALA A 118 0.24 3.87 -12.40
CA ALA A 118 -1.19 4.22 -12.50
C ALA A 118 -1.63 4.62 -13.91
N ALA A 119 -0.72 5.06 -14.78
CA ALA A 119 -1.06 5.41 -16.15
C ALA A 119 -1.27 4.15 -17.00
N PRO A 120 -2.14 4.21 -18.02
CA PRO A 120 -2.29 3.14 -19.01
C PRO A 120 -0.94 2.68 -19.55
N GLY A 121 -0.77 1.38 -19.79
CA GLY A 121 0.49 0.80 -20.29
C GLY A 121 0.94 1.38 -21.62
N ALA A 122 0.00 1.84 -22.46
CA ALA A 122 0.32 2.55 -23.70
C ALA A 122 1.11 3.86 -23.46
N ILE A 123 1.02 4.44 -22.26
CA ILE A 123 1.73 5.65 -21.85
C ILE A 123 2.92 5.30 -20.94
N SER A 124 2.73 4.39 -19.98
CA SER A 124 3.75 4.00 -19.00
C SER A 124 4.72 2.92 -19.49
N GLN A 125 4.52 2.40 -20.70
CA GLN A 125 5.26 1.28 -21.29
C GLN A 125 5.23 0.02 -20.41
N GLN A 126 4.09 -0.21 -19.75
CA GLN A 126 3.87 -1.36 -18.87
C GLN A 126 3.01 -2.43 -19.54
N VAL A 127 3.06 -3.64 -18.99
CA VAL A 127 2.55 -4.90 -19.56
C VAL A 127 1.13 -4.82 -20.14
N ASN A 128 0.22 -4.11 -19.47
CA ASN A 128 -1.17 -3.97 -19.94
C ASN A 128 -1.42 -2.58 -20.51
N ASN A 129 -1.71 -2.50 -21.81
CA ASN A 129 -1.90 -1.23 -22.52
C ASN A 129 -3.00 -0.32 -21.90
N ASP A 130 -4.06 -0.90 -21.36
CA ASP A 130 -5.21 -0.13 -20.86
C ASP A 130 -5.05 0.29 -19.40
N VAL A 131 -4.53 -0.61 -18.55
CA VAL A 131 -4.48 -0.39 -17.09
C VAL A 131 -3.08 -0.20 -16.52
N GLY A 132 -2.03 -0.44 -17.31
CA GLY A 132 -0.64 -0.43 -16.85
C GLY A 132 -0.42 -1.49 -15.76
N LEU A 133 0.24 -1.10 -14.67
CA LEU A 133 0.36 -1.93 -13.46
C LEU A 133 -0.84 -1.75 -12.52
N GLY A 134 -1.83 -0.95 -12.89
CA GLY A 134 -3.04 -0.74 -12.09
C GLY A 134 -2.79 0.00 -10.77
N GLY A 135 -1.83 0.92 -10.72
CA GLY A 135 -1.58 1.76 -9.55
C GLY A 135 -2.75 2.68 -9.19
N ASP A 136 -2.95 2.90 -7.89
CA ASP A 136 -3.84 3.93 -7.33
C ASP A 136 -3.11 5.27 -7.16
N ILE A 137 -3.81 6.38 -7.38
CA ILE A 137 -3.39 7.75 -7.01
C ILE A 137 -4.36 8.42 -6.03
N GLU A 138 -5.47 7.75 -5.72
CA GLU A 138 -6.46 8.18 -4.74
C GLU A 138 -6.60 7.13 -3.64
N PHE A 139 -6.63 7.58 -2.40
CA PHE A 139 -6.59 6.72 -1.23
C PHE A 139 -7.58 7.18 -0.18
N LEU A 140 -8.38 6.26 0.33
CA LEU A 140 -9.14 6.47 1.55
C LEU A 140 -8.17 6.43 2.74
N VAL A 141 -8.16 7.49 3.54
CA VAL A 141 -7.38 7.57 4.77
C VAL A 141 -8.11 6.81 5.88
N MET A 142 -7.61 5.62 6.20
CA MET A 142 -8.18 4.75 7.23
C MET A 142 -7.75 5.15 8.63
N LYS A 143 -6.52 5.64 8.77
CA LYS A 143 -5.92 6.13 10.03
C LYS A 143 -4.88 7.19 9.70
N ALA A 144 -4.85 8.28 10.46
CA ALA A 144 -3.80 9.31 10.36
C ALA A 144 -3.31 9.67 11.77
N THR A 145 -2.08 9.25 12.08
CA THR A 145 -1.41 9.50 13.36
C THR A 145 0.05 9.85 13.13
N ALA A 146 0.73 10.38 14.16
CA ALA A 146 2.15 10.70 14.07
C ALA A 146 3.03 9.48 13.76
N ASP A 147 2.61 8.27 14.15
CA ASP A 147 3.42 7.05 13.95
C ASP A 147 3.22 6.42 12.57
N SER A 148 2.03 6.59 12.00
CA SER A 148 1.70 6.05 10.67
C SER A 148 0.42 6.67 10.11
N VAL A 149 0.34 6.68 8.78
CA VAL A 149 -0.91 6.87 8.04
C VAL A 149 -1.22 5.57 7.30
N ILE A 150 -2.42 5.02 7.54
CA ILE A 150 -2.91 3.82 6.86
C ILE A 150 -3.89 4.25 5.78
N LEU A 151 -3.64 3.80 4.57
CA LEU A 151 -4.37 4.15 3.37
C LEU A 151 -4.95 2.89 2.72
N LYS A 152 -6.07 3.06 2.03
CA LYS A 152 -6.66 2.04 1.14
C LYS A 152 -6.80 2.65 -0.25
N GLY A 153 -6.21 2.02 -1.26
CA GLY A 153 -6.37 2.43 -2.66
C GLY A 153 -7.85 2.44 -3.07
N ARG A 154 -8.29 3.49 -3.75
CA ARG A 154 -9.71 3.67 -4.08
C ARG A 154 -10.18 2.75 -5.21
N LYS A 155 -9.32 2.42 -6.16
CA LYS A 155 -9.60 1.56 -7.31
C LYS A 155 -9.27 0.11 -7.00
N ARG A 156 -8.08 -0.18 -6.47
CA ARG A 156 -7.62 -1.57 -6.25
C ARG A 156 -7.82 -2.08 -4.83
N GLY A 157 -8.07 -1.19 -3.87
CA GLY A 157 -8.29 -1.59 -2.48
C GLY A 157 -7.04 -2.03 -1.72
N ASN A 158 -5.85 -1.98 -2.34
CA ASN A 158 -4.60 -2.36 -1.68
C ASN A 158 -4.33 -1.49 -0.46
N ARG A 159 -3.81 -2.11 0.60
CA ARG A 159 -3.42 -1.42 1.82
C ARG A 159 -2.05 -0.79 1.63
N ILE A 160 -1.99 0.54 1.75
CA ILE A 160 -0.76 1.33 1.66
C ILE A 160 -0.46 1.93 3.04
N VAL A 161 0.82 1.99 3.41
CA VAL A 161 1.24 2.58 4.70
C VAL A 161 2.27 3.66 4.45
N LEU A 162 2.07 4.80 5.10
CA LEU A 162 3.08 5.83 5.22
C LEU A 162 3.74 5.68 6.59
N VAL A 163 5.04 5.43 6.56
CA VAL A 163 5.90 5.41 7.76
C VAL A 163 6.71 6.70 7.79
N PRO A 164 6.86 7.37 8.94
CA PRO A 164 7.63 8.60 9.03
C PRO A 164 9.05 8.40 8.48
N MET A 165 9.50 9.32 7.63
CA MET A 165 10.87 9.32 7.15
C MET A 165 11.82 9.70 8.30
N PRO A 166 12.84 8.89 8.62
CA PRO A 166 13.86 9.24 9.61
C PRO A 166 14.64 10.51 9.23
N ALA A 167 15.41 11.05 10.17
CA ALA A 167 16.41 12.07 9.85
C ALA A 167 17.45 11.50 8.85
N GLY A 168 18.09 12.38 8.07
CA GLY A 168 19.04 11.94 7.04
C GLY A 168 18.36 11.27 5.83
N SER A 169 17.21 11.80 5.41
CA SER A 169 16.38 11.23 4.33
C SER A 169 17.16 10.91 3.05
N ALA A 170 18.15 11.72 2.66
CA ALA A 170 18.99 11.45 1.49
C ALA A 170 19.78 10.13 1.61
N THR A 171 20.33 9.83 2.79
CA THR A 171 21.01 8.56 3.07
C THR A 171 20.03 7.41 3.09
N VAL A 172 18.88 7.58 3.76
CA VAL A 172 17.82 6.55 3.80
C VAL A 172 17.38 6.21 2.38
N ILE A 173 17.05 7.20 1.56
CA ILE A 173 16.65 7.01 0.15
C ILE A 173 17.74 6.27 -0.64
N THR A 174 19.00 6.66 -0.46
CA THR A 174 20.14 5.96 -1.09
C THR A 174 20.19 4.50 -0.67
N ASN A 175 20.04 4.19 0.61
CA ASN A 175 20.06 2.81 1.12
C ASN A 175 18.92 1.98 0.51
N TYR A 176 17.71 2.53 0.44
CA TYR A 176 16.58 1.86 -0.22
C TYR A 176 16.85 1.62 -1.72
N LYS A 177 17.44 2.58 -2.44
CA LYS A 177 17.82 2.40 -3.85
C LYS A 177 18.86 1.31 -4.03
N THR A 178 19.87 1.25 -3.15
CA THR A 178 20.87 0.18 -3.13
C THR A 178 20.23 -1.18 -2.86
N SER A 179 19.33 -1.27 -1.88
CA SER A 179 18.61 -2.51 -1.56
C SER A 179 17.67 -2.94 -2.68
N TYR A 180 16.98 -2.00 -3.34
CA TYR A 180 16.18 -2.26 -4.54
C TYR A 180 17.05 -2.85 -5.65
N ALA A 181 18.13 -2.16 -6.02
CA ALA A 181 19.04 -2.62 -7.08
C ALA A 181 19.65 -3.99 -6.78
N ARG A 182 20.00 -4.26 -5.52
CA ARG A 182 20.50 -5.57 -5.08
C ARG A 182 19.46 -6.67 -5.19
N PHE A 183 18.21 -6.38 -4.82
CA PHE A 183 17.16 -7.38 -4.82
C PHE A 183 16.72 -7.76 -6.24
N TYR A 184 16.70 -6.81 -7.17
CA TYR A 184 16.27 -7.04 -8.55
C TYR A 184 17.42 -7.28 -9.54
N SER A 185 18.66 -7.48 -9.08
CA SER A 185 19.79 -7.85 -9.94
C SER A 185 19.93 -9.33 -10.30
N PRO A 186 19.49 -10.31 -9.47
CA PRO A 186 19.53 -11.72 -9.84
C PRO A 186 18.50 -12.05 -10.92
N ASN A 187 18.66 -13.20 -11.58
CA ASN A 187 17.70 -13.72 -12.56
C ASN A 187 16.46 -14.31 -11.88
N SER A 188 16.64 -14.94 -10.73
CA SER A 188 15.57 -15.58 -9.98
C SER A 188 15.97 -15.76 -8.51
N TYR A 189 15.10 -16.41 -7.73
CA TYR A 189 15.36 -16.71 -6.33
C TYR A 189 14.98 -18.15 -6.01
N ARG A 190 15.35 -18.63 -4.83
CA ARG A 190 14.72 -19.80 -4.22
C ARG A 190 14.54 -19.60 -2.73
N PHE A 191 13.49 -20.18 -2.18
CA PHE A 191 13.42 -20.41 -0.74
C PHE A 191 14.27 -21.61 -0.37
N GLU A 192 14.99 -21.53 0.75
CA GLU A 192 15.63 -22.68 1.40
C GLU A 192 15.11 -22.80 2.83
N THR A 193 14.64 -24.00 3.19
CA THR A 193 14.20 -24.37 4.54
C THR A 193 14.87 -25.67 4.97
N ALA A 194 14.59 -26.15 6.18
CA ALA A 194 15.02 -27.48 6.61
C ALA A 194 14.40 -28.62 5.80
N LYS A 195 13.29 -28.39 5.09
CA LYS A 195 12.58 -29.42 4.29
C LYS A 195 13.06 -29.48 2.84
N GLY A 196 13.72 -28.45 2.34
CA GLY A 196 14.25 -28.42 0.98
C GLY A 196 14.31 -27.03 0.38
N GLN A 197 14.29 -27.00 -0.95
CA GLN A 197 14.35 -25.77 -1.74
C GLN A 197 13.06 -25.62 -2.55
N THR A 198 12.64 -24.37 -2.76
CA THR A 198 11.50 -24.02 -3.62
C THR A 198 11.93 -22.90 -4.55
N GLU A 199 12.00 -23.21 -5.84
CA GLU A 199 12.39 -22.24 -6.88
C GLU A 199 11.34 -21.14 -7.04
N LEU A 200 11.82 -19.93 -7.28
CA LEU A 200 11.03 -18.73 -7.50
C LEU A 200 11.49 -18.04 -8.77
N GLU A 201 10.54 -17.61 -9.60
CA GLU A 201 10.80 -16.73 -10.73
C GLU A 201 10.22 -15.34 -10.48
N PHE A 202 10.71 -14.34 -11.20
CA PHE A 202 10.03 -13.05 -11.25
C PHE A 202 8.75 -13.18 -12.09
N GLY A 203 7.65 -12.63 -11.57
CA GLY A 203 6.38 -12.56 -12.28
C GLY A 203 6.35 -11.44 -13.32
N TRP A 204 5.14 -10.94 -13.60
CA TRP A 204 4.91 -9.90 -14.61
C TRP A 204 5.62 -8.55 -14.34
N PHE A 205 6.07 -8.32 -13.11
CA PHE A 205 6.90 -7.17 -12.74
C PHE A 205 7.82 -7.59 -11.58
N ASN A 206 7.62 -7.06 -10.39
CA ASN A 206 8.52 -7.22 -9.25
C ASN A 206 8.02 -8.25 -8.22
N SER A 207 6.98 -9.03 -8.54
CA SER A 207 6.54 -10.15 -7.69
C SER A 207 7.41 -11.38 -7.90
N LEU A 208 7.50 -12.23 -6.88
CA LEU A 208 8.08 -13.57 -7.00
C LEU A 208 6.96 -14.60 -7.14
N LEU A 209 7.18 -15.65 -7.92
CA LEU A 209 6.22 -16.71 -8.19
C LEU A 209 6.82 -18.08 -7.86
N SER A 210 6.08 -18.89 -7.11
CA SER A 210 6.34 -20.33 -6.93
C SER A 210 5.16 -21.11 -7.46
N MET A 211 5.18 -21.55 -8.72
CA MET A 211 4.13 -22.36 -9.40
C MET A 211 2.68 -21.85 -9.24
N THR A 212 2.10 -21.96 -8.04
CA THR A 212 0.74 -21.58 -7.65
C THR A 212 0.66 -20.35 -6.74
N THR A 213 1.78 -19.86 -6.20
CA THR A 213 1.80 -18.80 -5.18
C THR A 213 2.56 -17.57 -5.67
N THR A 214 1.92 -16.40 -5.53
CA THR A 214 2.52 -15.10 -5.80
C THR A 214 2.91 -14.41 -4.50
N TYR A 215 4.17 -13.97 -4.43
CA TYR A 215 4.71 -13.21 -3.33
C TYR A 215 5.00 -11.78 -3.78
N SER A 216 4.20 -10.84 -3.29
CA SER A 216 4.39 -9.42 -3.55
C SER A 216 5.38 -8.84 -2.55
N VAL A 217 6.53 -8.42 -3.05
CA VAL A 217 7.69 -8.02 -2.26
C VAL A 217 8.13 -6.60 -2.61
N ARG A 218 8.65 -5.88 -1.61
CA ARG A 218 9.35 -4.61 -1.80
C ARG A 218 10.68 -4.62 -1.04
N ALA A 219 11.63 -3.84 -1.49
CA ALA A 219 12.85 -3.59 -0.73
C ALA A 219 12.53 -2.85 0.58
N THR A 220 13.40 -3.04 1.57
CA THR A 220 13.51 -2.21 2.77
C THR A 220 14.95 -1.71 2.87
N GLU A 221 15.24 -0.88 3.86
CA GLU A 221 16.61 -0.43 4.08
C GLU A 221 17.59 -1.61 4.27
N THR A 222 17.17 -2.67 4.97
CA THR A 222 18.05 -3.78 5.39
C THR A 222 17.70 -5.12 4.76
N GLY A 223 16.77 -5.18 3.81
CA GLY A 223 16.29 -6.46 3.26
C GLY A 223 15.03 -6.29 2.42
N VAL A 224 14.04 -7.14 2.62
CA VAL A 224 12.75 -7.10 1.91
C VAL A 224 11.57 -7.33 2.84
N SER A 225 10.40 -6.84 2.42
CA SER A 225 9.13 -6.96 3.16
C SER A 225 8.02 -7.38 2.21
N PHE A 226 7.23 -8.36 2.61
CA PHE A 226 6.14 -8.94 1.85
C PHE A 226 4.83 -8.18 2.16
N TYR A 227 3.96 -8.06 1.15
CA TYR A 227 2.68 -7.34 1.26
C TYR A 227 1.82 -7.88 2.41
N ALA A 228 1.76 -9.20 2.54
CA ALA A 228 1.10 -9.93 3.61
C ALA A 228 2.06 -10.97 4.22
N GLU A 229 1.69 -11.50 5.39
CA GLU A 229 2.36 -12.68 5.94
C GLU A 229 2.30 -13.81 4.91
N SER A 230 3.47 -14.34 4.59
CA SER A 230 3.70 -15.44 3.67
C SER A 230 4.06 -16.70 4.45
N GLU A 231 3.86 -17.85 3.83
CA GLU A 231 4.15 -19.13 4.45
C GLU A 231 4.86 -20.05 3.46
N ILE A 232 5.90 -20.73 3.92
CA ILE A 232 6.57 -21.81 3.20
C ILE A 232 6.89 -22.93 4.19
N ASP A 233 6.56 -24.17 3.86
CA ASP A 233 6.81 -25.34 4.72
C ASP A 233 6.23 -25.26 6.15
N GLY A 234 5.19 -24.47 6.37
CA GLY A 234 4.60 -24.21 7.69
C GLY A 234 5.29 -23.09 8.47
N ILE A 235 6.28 -22.42 7.88
CA ILE A 235 7.00 -21.30 8.48
C ILE A 235 6.40 -20.00 7.96
N LYS A 236 5.87 -19.20 8.88
CA LYS A 236 5.31 -17.87 8.60
C LYS A 236 6.38 -16.80 8.67
N PHE A 237 6.38 -15.89 7.70
CA PHE A 237 7.31 -14.78 7.64
C PHE A 237 6.69 -13.60 6.89
N LYS A 238 7.22 -12.41 7.13
CA LYS A 238 6.80 -11.18 6.44
C LYS A 238 7.99 -10.32 6.02
N ASP A 239 9.02 -10.27 6.84
CA ASP A 239 10.23 -9.51 6.58
C ASP A 239 11.43 -10.46 6.55
N LEU A 240 12.30 -10.25 5.56
CA LEU A 240 13.57 -10.97 5.44
C LEU A 240 14.72 -9.96 5.43
N THR A 241 15.74 -10.18 6.24
CA THR A 241 16.90 -9.30 6.36
C THR A 241 18.02 -9.81 5.47
N TYR A 242 18.68 -8.91 4.74
CA TYR A 242 19.83 -9.27 3.93
C TYR A 242 21.02 -9.70 4.80
N LYS A 243 21.68 -10.77 4.37
CA LYS A 243 22.93 -11.29 4.91
C LYS A 243 24.01 -11.19 3.83
N PRO A 244 25.19 -10.64 4.15
CA PRO A 244 26.28 -10.48 3.20
C PRO A 244 26.81 -11.83 2.70
N ALA A 245 27.61 -11.77 1.63
CA ALA A 245 28.23 -12.94 1.03
C ALA A 245 29.06 -13.76 2.03
N THR A 246 29.00 -15.07 1.87
CA THR A 246 29.79 -16.06 2.62
C THR A 246 30.30 -17.14 1.67
N THR A 247 31.16 -18.04 2.13
CA THR A 247 31.61 -19.19 1.32
C THR A 247 30.45 -20.05 0.83
N ALA A 248 29.39 -20.23 1.63
CA ALA A 248 28.22 -21.01 1.25
C ALA A 248 27.24 -20.22 0.37
N TYR A 249 27.19 -18.90 0.52
CA TYR A 249 26.29 -18.00 -0.21
C TYR A 249 27.09 -16.86 -0.82
N PRO A 250 27.74 -17.06 -1.97
CA PRO A 250 28.70 -16.09 -2.54
C PRO A 250 28.06 -14.75 -2.94
N ASN A 251 26.74 -14.71 -3.13
CA ASN A 251 25.98 -13.50 -3.46
C ASN A 251 25.19 -12.93 -2.26
N GLY A 252 25.39 -13.48 -1.07
CA GLY A 252 24.53 -13.24 0.08
C GLY A 252 23.16 -13.93 -0.06
N TYR A 253 22.28 -13.69 0.91
CA TYR A 253 20.92 -14.19 0.95
C TYR A 253 20.07 -13.29 1.85
N TYR A 254 18.77 -13.55 1.95
CA TYR A 254 17.90 -12.91 2.94
C TYR A 254 17.35 -13.97 3.89
N ASP A 255 17.16 -13.68 5.17
CA ASP A 255 16.54 -14.63 6.10
C ASP A 255 15.54 -13.97 7.05
N ASN A 256 14.62 -14.77 7.58
CA ASN A 256 13.76 -14.32 8.66
C ASN A 256 14.57 -14.24 9.97
N ALA A 257 14.04 -13.54 10.98
CA ALA A 257 14.73 -13.36 12.25
C ALA A 257 15.14 -14.68 12.95
N ALA A 258 14.41 -15.77 12.69
CA ALA A 258 14.69 -17.10 13.24
C ALA A 258 15.74 -17.90 12.43
N GLY A 259 16.14 -17.44 11.24
CA GLY A 259 17.06 -18.16 10.35
C GLY A 259 16.50 -19.46 9.77
N THR A 260 15.18 -19.64 9.80
CA THR A 260 14.49 -20.87 9.38
C THR A 260 14.03 -20.86 7.93
N VAL A 261 13.92 -19.67 7.33
CA VAL A 261 13.64 -19.48 5.89
C VAL A 261 14.71 -18.56 5.35
N LYS A 262 15.36 -18.99 4.27
CA LYS A 262 16.25 -18.15 3.48
C LYS A 262 15.64 -17.90 2.11
N LEU A 263 15.82 -16.70 1.59
CA LEU A 263 15.57 -16.34 0.20
C LEU A 263 16.93 -16.10 -0.46
N VAL A 264 17.32 -17.01 -1.35
CA VAL A 264 18.67 -17.07 -1.92
C VAL A 264 18.63 -16.62 -3.38
N PRO A 265 19.43 -15.62 -3.77
CA PRO A 265 19.46 -15.15 -5.16
C PRO A 265 20.11 -16.18 -6.08
N VAL A 266 19.58 -16.30 -7.29
CA VAL A 266 20.08 -17.16 -8.36
C VAL A 266 20.43 -16.26 -9.55
N PHE A 267 21.71 -16.29 -9.95
CA PHE A 267 22.28 -15.52 -11.05
C PHE A 267 22.57 -16.43 -12.23
#